data_AF-A0A8T4THJ1-F1
#
_entry.id   AF-A0A8T4THJ1-F1
#
_cell.length_a   1.000
_cell.length_b   1.000
_cell.length_c   1.000
_cell.angle_alpha   90.00
_cell.angle_beta   90.00
_cell.angle_gamma   90.00
#
_symmetry.space_group_name_H-M   'P 1'
#
loop_
_entity.id
_entity.type
_entity.pdbx_description
1 polymer ?
#
loop_
_entity_poly.entity_id
_entity_poly.type
_entity_poly.pdbx_seq_one_letter_code
_entity_poly.pdbx_strand_id
1 'polypeptide(L)'
;MKPEIRNEIVDVLNGSLDAIKSDNTKKLRDLSNKVINSSSLFQDENLIMVAVITYSFSKIYERSDYRKYPTWNLFSETAINSIKGALFALQNNSFDAFEKNLKNVLDVIDKLDSKLKNYIQDALYSSQVARGSRLHEHGISLGRTAHLLGINQWELSEYIGKTGIADVKEGLTLKEDQRLKLARRLFKND
;
A
#
# COMPACT_ATOMS: atom_id res chain seq x y z
N MET A 1 -17.50 -6.32 4.32
CA MET A 1 -16.17 -6.94 4.12
C MET A 1 -16.32 -8.44 3.95
N LYS A 2 -15.69 -9.04 2.94
CA LYS A 2 -15.72 -10.50 2.72
C LYS A 2 -14.91 -11.24 3.80
N PRO A 3 -15.26 -12.50 4.15
CA PRO A 3 -14.54 -13.27 5.18
C PRO A 3 -13.05 -13.45 4.91
N GLU A 4 -12.67 -13.68 3.65
CA GLU A 4 -11.28 -13.91 3.25
C GLU A 4 -10.42 -12.66 3.50
N ILE A 5 -10.95 -11.49 3.12
CA ILE A 5 -10.33 -10.18 3.35
C ILE A 5 -10.18 -9.93 4.85
N ARG A 6 -11.22 -10.22 5.62
CA ARG A 6 -11.19 -10.04 7.09
C ARG A 6 -10.10 -10.89 7.71
N ASN A 7 -10.04 -12.18 7.38
CA ASN A 7 -9.07 -13.10 7.95
C ASN A 7 -7.64 -12.67 7.62
N GLU A 8 -7.41 -12.24 6.37
CA GLU A 8 -6.10 -11.73 5.97
C GLU A 8 -5.70 -10.46 6.71
N ILE A 9 -6.62 -9.50 6.89
CA ILE A 9 -6.37 -8.30 7.70
C ILE A 9 -6.03 -8.68 9.14
N VAL A 10 -6.81 -9.59 9.75
CA VAL A 10 -6.58 -10.04 11.13
C VAL A 10 -5.19 -10.69 11.27
N ASP A 11 -4.82 -11.57 10.33
CA ASP A 11 -3.51 -12.22 10.33
C ASP A 11 -2.37 -11.20 10.23
N VAL A 12 -2.51 -10.21 9.36
CA VAL A 12 -1.49 -9.18 9.13
C VAL A 12 -1.36 -8.24 10.33
N LEU A 13 -2.48 -7.81 10.92
CA LEU A 13 -2.47 -6.93 12.09
C LEU A 13 -1.91 -7.63 13.34
N ASN A 14 -2.29 -8.89 13.59
CA ASN A 14 -1.69 -9.70 14.65
C ASN A 14 -0.19 -9.91 14.41
N GLY A 15 0.18 -10.31 13.19
CA GLY A 15 1.58 -10.48 12.81
C GLY A 15 2.40 -9.19 12.95
N SER A 16 1.78 -8.04 12.70
CA SER A 16 2.40 -6.72 12.87
C SER A 16 2.64 -6.39 14.34
N LEU A 17 1.66 -6.67 15.22
CA LEU A 17 1.84 -6.51 16.67
C LEU A 17 3.00 -7.37 17.19
N ASP A 18 3.10 -8.61 16.74
CA ASP A 18 4.20 -9.50 17.13
C ASP A 18 5.55 -9.02 16.60
N ALA A 19 5.58 -8.54 15.36
CA ALA A 19 6.79 -8.01 14.74
C ALA A 19 7.26 -6.73 15.44
N ILE A 20 6.35 -5.84 15.84
CA ILE A 20 6.67 -4.64 16.62
C ILE A 20 7.27 -5.03 17.98
N LYS A 21 6.67 -5.98 18.70
CA LYS A 21 7.18 -6.45 20.00
C LYS A 21 8.57 -7.08 19.90
N SER A 22 8.84 -7.80 18.82
CA SER A 22 10.11 -8.49 18.58
C SER A 22 11.12 -7.67 17.78
N ASP A 23 10.81 -6.40 17.48
CA ASP A 23 11.62 -5.50 16.66
C ASP A 23 11.99 -6.07 15.27
N ASN A 24 11.10 -6.86 14.70
CA ASN A 24 11.33 -7.58 13.46
C ASN A 24 10.82 -6.77 12.25
N THR A 25 11.61 -5.77 11.85
CA THR A 25 11.30 -4.88 10.72
C THR A 25 11.16 -5.62 9.39
N LYS A 26 11.93 -6.70 9.20
CA LYS A 26 11.83 -7.58 8.03
C LYS A 26 10.44 -8.24 7.96
N LYS A 27 9.95 -8.80 9.07
CA LYS A 27 8.61 -9.41 9.15
C LYS A 27 7.51 -8.38 8.84
N LEU A 28 7.63 -7.14 9.32
CA LEU A 28 6.69 -6.07 8.94
C LEU A 28 6.68 -5.85 7.43
N ARG A 29 7.86 -5.75 6.80
CA ARG A 29 7.97 -5.58 5.36
C ARG A 29 7.36 -6.74 4.59
N ASP A 30 7.61 -7.97 5.02
CA ASP A 30 7.07 -9.18 4.39
C ASP A 30 5.53 -9.23 4.51
N LEU A 31 4.98 -8.86 5.68
CA LEU A 31 3.53 -8.77 5.90
C LEU A 31 2.87 -7.70 5.01
N SER A 32 3.50 -6.53 4.91
CA SER A 32 3.05 -5.47 3.99
C SER A 32 3.03 -5.95 2.54
N ASN A 33 4.12 -6.60 2.09
CA ASN A 33 4.22 -7.12 0.74
C ASN A 33 3.18 -8.22 0.46
N LYS A 34 2.90 -9.07 1.45
CA LYS A 34 1.83 -10.08 1.35
C LYS A 34 0.48 -9.41 1.11
N VAL A 35 0.08 -8.47 1.97
CA VAL A 35 -1.28 -7.91 1.95
C VAL A 35 -1.52 -6.97 0.75
N ILE A 36 -0.50 -6.22 0.30
CA ILE A 36 -0.63 -5.40 -0.92
C ILE A 36 -0.74 -6.26 -2.19
N ASN A 37 -0.09 -7.43 -2.20
CA ASN A 37 -0.25 -8.37 -3.30
C ASN A 37 -1.67 -8.96 -3.32
N SER A 38 -2.25 -9.21 -2.15
CA SER A 38 -3.65 -9.63 -2.03
C SER A 38 -4.65 -8.51 -2.36
N SER A 39 -4.34 -7.25 -2.07
CA SER A 39 -5.22 -6.12 -2.42
C SER A 39 -5.41 -5.98 -3.94
N SER A 40 -4.39 -6.32 -4.73
CA SER A 40 -4.52 -6.38 -6.21
C SER A 40 -5.49 -7.46 -6.68
N LEU A 41 -5.63 -8.55 -5.92
CA LEU A 41 -6.53 -9.67 -6.23
C LEU A 41 -7.96 -9.39 -5.76
N PHE A 42 -8.11 -8.83 -4.56
CA PHE A 42 -9.40 -8.63 -3.90
C PHE A 42 -10.03 -7.26 -4.16
N GLN A 43 -9.27 -6.31 -4.70
CA GLN A 43 -9.71 -4.94 -5.00
C GLN A 43 -10.28 -4.22 -3.78
N ASP A 44 -9.74 -4.49 -2.59
CA ASP A 44 -10.24 -3.96 -1.31
C ASP A 44 -9.30 -2.88 -0.75
N GLU A 45 -9.91 -1.77 -0.41
CA GLU A 45 -9.27 -0.53 0.02
C GLU A 45 -8.65 -0.65 1.42
N ASN A 46 -9.24 -1.48 2.28
CA ASN A 46 -8.74 -1.73 3.62
C ASN A 46 -7.44 -2.55 3.57
N LEU A 47 -7.29 -3.45 2.60
CA LEU A 47 -6.04 -4.17 2.40
C LEU A 47 -4.90 -3.23 2.02
N ILE A 48 -5.18 -2.21 1.19
CA ILE A 48 -4.20 -1.17 0.84
C ILE A 48 -3.83 -0.35 2.07
N MET A 49 -4.83 0.07 2.85
CA MET A 49 -4.61 0.84 4.07
C MET A 49 -3.74 0.06 5.08
N VAL A 50 -4.05 -1.22 5.28
CA VAL A 50 -3.26 -2.12 6.15
C VAL A 50 -1.84 -2.30 5.60
N ALA A 51 -1.67 -2.47 4.28
CA ALA A 51 -0.35 -2.53 3.66
C ALA A 51 0.50 -1.29 3.99
N VAL A 52 -0.06 -0.10 3.75
CA VAL A 52 0.64 1.17 3.99
C VAL A 52 1.03 1.32 5.46
N ILE A 53 0.11 1.01 6.38
CA ILE A 53 0.38 1.08 7.82
C ILE A 53 1.51 0.12 8.20
N THR A 54 1.44 -1.14 7.77
CA THR A 54 2.45 -2.15 8.09
C THR A 54 3.80 -1.80 7.46
N TYR A 55 3.83 -1.27 6.23
CA TYR A 55 5.06 -0.77 5.60
C TYR A 55 5.66 0.40 6.37
N SER A 56 4.82 1.36 6.76
CA SER A 56 5.23 2.54 7.52
C SER A 56 5.89 2.13 8.83
N PHE A 57 5.31 1.17 9.55
CA PHE A 57 5.97 0.61 10.74
C PHE A 57 7.32 -0.01 10.41
N SER A 58 7.46 -0.76 9.31
CA SER A 58 8.76 -1.33 8.94
C SER A 58 9.84 -0.24 8.81
N LYS A 59 9.51 0.91 8.22
CA LYS A 59 10.42 2.05 8.01
C LYS A 59 10.69 2.84 9.27
N ILE A 60 9.67 3.05 10.10
CA ILE A 60 9.79 3.78 11.38
C ILE A 60 10.64 2.98 12.36
N TYR A 61 10.38 1.69 12.52
CA TYR A 61 11.11 0.83 13.46
C TYR A 61 12.54 0.53 13.00
N GLU A 62 12.80 0.54 11.69
CA GLU A 62 14.16 0.44 11.11
C GLU A 62 15.05 1.65 11.45
N ARG A 63 14.45 2.81 11.75
CA ARG A 63 15.18 4.02 12.16
C ARG A 63 15.29 4.11 13.67
N SER A 64 16.38 3.56 14.21
CA SER A 64 16.66 3.55 15.65
C SER A 64 16.68 4.95 16.29
N ASP A 65 17.01 6.00 15.54
CA ASP A 65 17.04 7.38 16.04
C ASP A 65 15.67 7.91 16.50
N TYR A 66 14.56 7.42 15.94
CA TYR A 66 13.22 7.83 16.37
C TYR A 66 12.92 7.43 17.81
N ARG A 67 13.56 6.39 18.32
CA ARG A 67 13.41 5.94 19.72
C ARG A 67 13.97 6.93 20.73
N LYS A 68 14.81 7.87 20.27
CA LYS A 68 15.40 8.92 21.10
C LYS A 68 14.43 10.10 21.29
N TYR A 69 13.37 10.19 20.48
CA TYR A 69 12.41 11.27 20.62
C TYR A 69 11.55 11.09 21.86
N PRO A 70 11.30 12.16 22.64
CA PRO A 70 10.44 12.10 23.83
C PRO A 70 9.02 11.57 23.53
N THR A 71 8.55 11.77 22.30
CA THR A 71 7.23 11.35 21.82
C THR A 71 7.17 9.88 21.39
N TRP A 72 8.30 9.15 21.35
CA TRP A 72 8.37 7.77 20.85
C TRP A 72 7.46 6.82 21.61
N ASN A 73 7.49 6.85 22.95
CA ASN A 73 6.68 5.95 23.77
C ASN A 73 5.19 6.18 23.53
N LEU A 74 4.77 7.46 23.50
CA LEU A 74 3.40 7.84 23.20
C LEU A 74 2.97 7.38 21.81
N PHE A 75 3.83 7.56 20.80
CA PHE A 75 3.60 7.07 19.44
C PHE A 75 3.39 5.55 19.44
N SER A 76 4.33 4.80 20.01
CA SER A 76 4.33 3.34 19.97
C SER A 76 3.11 2.77 20.70
N GLU A 77 2.77 3.31 21.87
CA GLU A 77 1.58 2.88 22.63
C GLU A 77 0.29 3.21 21.88
N THR A 78 0.17 4.42 21.35
CA THR A 78 -1.04 4.86 20.63
C THR A 78 -1.25 4.03 19.36
N ALA A 79 -0.18 3.77 18.60
CA ALA A 79 -0.21 2.94 17.41
C ALA A 79 -0.64 1.50 17.75
N ILE A 80 0.00 0.88 18.76
CA ILE A 80 -0.33 -0.49 19.21
C ILE A 80 -1.79 -0.58 19.69
N ASN A 81 -2.25 0.39 20.48
CA ASN A 81 -3.62 0.40 21.00
C ASN A 81 -4.65 0.59 19.88
N SER A 82 -4.34 1.42 18.88
CA SER A 82 -5.21 1.59 17.71
C SER A 82 -5.29 0.31 16.86
N ILE A 83 -4.18 -0.42 16.68
CA ILE A 83 -4.21 -1.73 15.99
C ILE A 83 -5.06 -2.75 16.77
N LYS A 84 -4.91 -2.81 18.11
CA LYS A 84 -5.75 -3.67 18.95
C LYS A 84 -7.23 -3.27 18.87
N GLY A 85 -7.52 -1.97 18.84
CA GLY A 85 -8.87 -1.44 18.65
C GLY A 85 -9.45 -1.84 17.29
N ALA A 86 -8.66 -1.79 16.22
CA ALA A 86 -9.05 -2.25 14.89
C ALA A 86 -9.37 -3.75 14.88
N LEU A 87 -8.54 -4.58 15.51
CA LEU A 87 -8.78 -6.03 15.65
C LEU A 87 -10.08 -6.32 16.43
N PHE A 88 -10.28 -5.63 17.55
CA PHE A 88 -11.50 -5.76 18.35
C PHE A 88 -12.75 -5.33 17.55
N ALA A 89 -12.65 -4.24 16.78
CA ALA A 89 -13.74 -3.78 15.93
C ALA A 89 -14.10 -4.81 14.84
N LEU A 90 -13.11 -5.46 14.22
CA LEU A 90 -13.36 -6.53 13.24
C LEU A 90 -14.04 -7.75 13.85
N GLN A 91 -13.65 -8.14 15.06
CA GLN A 91 -14.30 -9.25 15.79
C GLN A 91 -15.79 -8.96 16.05
N ASN A 92 -16.12 -7.69 16.35
CA ASN A 92 -17.48 -7.25 16.61
C ASN A 92 -18.26 -6.82 15.37
N ASN A 93 -17.71 -7.00 14.15
CA ASN A 93 -18.29 -6.54 12.88
C ASN A 93 -18.52 -5.02 12.78
N SER A 94 -17.79 -4.23 13.57
CA SER A 94 -17.89 -2.77 13.60
C SER A 94 -16.93 -2.12 12.60
N PHE A 95 -17.26 -2.15 11.31
CA PHE A 95 -16.36 -1.70 10.24
C PHE A 95 -15.99 -0.21 10.31
N ASP A 96 -16.91 0.67 10.69
CA ASP A 96 -16.61 2.11 10.85
C ASP A 96 -15.59 2.35 11.97
N ALA A 97 -15.71 1.59 13.07
CA ALA A 97 -14.77 1.66 14.17
C ALA A 97 -13.40 1.09 13.76
N PHE A 98 -13.37 0.05 12.92
CA PHE A 98 -12.15 -0.48 12.34
C PHE A 98 -11.43 0.57 11.48
N GLU A 99 -12.12 1.19 10.52
CA GLU A 99 -11.53 2.23 9.67
C GLU A 99 -11.06 3.44 10.49
N LYS A 100 -11.84 3.85 11.48
CA LYS A 100 -11.45 4.94 12.40
C LYS A 100 -10.16 4.62 13.15
N ASN A 101 -10.00 3.39 13.64
CA ASN A 101 -8.78 2.98 14.32
C ASN A 101 -7.58 2.98 13.37
N LEU A 102 -7.74 2.52 12.13
CA LEU A 102 -6.66 2.58 11.14
C LEU A 102 -6.30 4.03 10.76
N LYS A 103 -7.28 4.93 10.66
CA LYS A 103 -7.03 6.37 10.43
C LYS A 103 -6.23 6.98 11.58
N ASN A 104 -6.57 6.65 12.82
CA ASN A 104 -5.80 7.09 13.98
C ASN A 104 -4.33 6.64 13.90
N VAL A 105 -4.07 5.43 13.37
CA VAL A 105 -2.69 4.95 13.16
C VAL A 105 -1.96 5.82 12.13
N LEU A 106 -2.60 6.11 10.99
CA LEU A 106 -2.03 6.99 9.95
C LEU A 106 -1.73 8.39 10.48
N ASP A 107 -2.65 8.98 11.25
CA ASP A 107 -2.46 10.30 11.86
C ASP A 107 -1.28 10.32 12.83
N VAL A 108 -1.10 9.25 13.60
CA VAL A 108 0.01 9.12 14.56
C VAL A 108 1.34 8.87 13.84
N ILE A 109 1.32 8.14 12.72
CA ILE A 109 2.47 8.00 11.80
C ILE A 109 2.87 9.36 11.22
N ASP A 110 1.93 10.12 10.67
CA ASP A 110 2.22 11.41 10.02
C ASP A 110 2.76 12.45 11.02
N LYS A 111 2.24 12.43 12.26
CA LYS A 111 2.75 13.27 13.37
C LYS A 111 4.19 12.92 13.78
N LEU A 112 4.57 11.65 13.74
CA LEU A 112 5.94 11.23 14.05
C LEU A 112 6.88 11.48 12.87
N ASP A 113 6.42 11.15 11.66
CA ASP A 113 7.22 11.13 10.44
C ASP A 113 6.38 11.60 9.26
N SER A 114 6.60 12.85 8.84
CA SER A 114 5.92 13.52 7.72
C SER A 114 6.23 12.92 6.34
N LYS A 115 6.76 11.70 6.30
CA LYS A 115 7.08 10.91 5.11
C LYS A 115 5.98 9.89 4.77
N LEU A 116 4.78 10.00 5.35
CA LEU A 116 3.67 9.10 5.05
C LEU A 116 3.41 8.96 3.54
N LYS A 117 3.48 10.07 2.79
CA LYS A 117 3.38 10.06 1.32
C LYS A 117 4.41 9.14 0.65
N ASN A 118 5.65 9.16 1.12
CA ASN A 118 6.70 8.29 0.60
C ASN A 118 6.41 6.82 0.93
N TYR A 119 5.85 6.53 2.11
CA TYR A 119 5.47 5.17 2.50
C TYR A 119 4.29 4.63 1.69
N ILE A 120 3.32 5.49 1.36
CA ILE A 120 2.25 5.15 0.43
C ILE A 120 2.85 4.80 -0.94
N GLN A 121 3.70 5.67 -1.48
CA GLN A 121 4.35 5.42 -2.77
C GLN A 121 5.15 4.12 -2.77
N ASP A 122 5.97 3.88 -1.75
CA ASP A 122 6.82 2.68 -1.64
C ASP A 122 5.99 1.39 -1.54
N ALA A 123 4.92 1.39 -0.73
CA ALA A 123 4.04 0.24 -0.57
C ALA A 123 3.31 -0.09 -1.89
N LEU A 124 2.80 0.93 -2.58
CA LEU A 124 2.13 0.77 -3.87
C LEU A 124 3.10 0.32 -4.96
N TYR A 125 4.30 0.91 -5.04
CA TYR A 125 5.32 0.52 -6.02
C TYR A 125 5.76 -0.93 -5.84
N SER A 126 5.90 -1.40 -4.59
CA SER A 126 6.28 -2.79 -4.29
C SER A 126 5.27 -3.80 -4.88
N SER A 127 3.98 -3.45 -4.93
CA SER A 127 2.93 -4.28 -5.55
C SER A 127 2.99 -4.28 -7.08
N GLN A 128 3.26 -3.11 -7.69
CA GLN A 128 3.35 -2.96 -9.13
C GLN A 128 4.53 -3.72 -9.71
N VAL A 129 5.70 -3.66 -9.06
CA VAL A 129 6.90 -4.41 -9.47
C VAL A 129 6.65 -5.92 -9.37
N ALA A 130 5.97 -6.38 -8.31
CA ALA A 130 5.75 -7.80 -8.08
C ALA A 130 4.74 -8.45 -9.07
N ARG A 131 3.80 -7.67 -9.65
CA ARG A 131 2.71 -8.22 -10.47
C ARG A 131 2.50 -7.54 -11.83
N GLY A 132 3.32 -6.55 -12.19
CA GLY A 132 3.16 -5.79 -13.44
C GLY A 132 1.79 -5.11 -13.57
N SER A 133 1.05 -4.95 -12.48
CA SER A 133 -0.37 -4.62 -12.51
C SER A 133 -0.63 -3.13 -12.35
N ARG A 134 -1.58 -2.60 -13.14
CA ARG A 134 -2.16 -1.29 -12.88
C ARG A 134 -3.30 -1.48 -11.87
N LEU A 135 -3.10 -1.05 -10.63
CA LEU A 135 -4.14 -1.07 -9.56
C LEU A 135 -5.46 -0.41 -10.01
N HIS A 136 -5.36 0.51 -10.97
CA HIS A 136 -6.48 1.22 -11.59
C HIS A 136 -7.36 0.39 -12.52
N GLU A 137 -6.78 -0.62 -13.20
CA GLU A 137 -7.52 -1.48 -14.13
C GLU A 137 -8.47 -2.43 -13.39
N HIS A 138 -8.29 -2.53 -12.07
CA HIS A 138 -8.90 -3.55 -11.23
C HIS A 138 -9.89 -2.94 -10.21
N GLY A 139 -10.74 -2.01 -10.62
CA GLY A 139 -11.97 -1.66 -9.87
C GLY A 139 -11.81 -0.97 -8.49
N ILE A 140 -10.59 -0.67 -8.03
CA ILE A 140 -10.36 0.03 -6.76
C ILE A 140 -10.85 1.48 -6.89
N SER A 141 -11.70 1.91 -5.95
CA SER A 141 -12.16 3.29 -5.86
C SER A 141 -11.02 4.19 -5.39
N LEU A 142 -10.37 4.87 -6.33
CA LEU A 142 -9.35 5.87 -6.03
C LEU A 142 -9.78 6.87 -4.95
N GLY A 143 -10.99 7.43 -5.09
CA GLY A 143 -11.46 8.49 -4.21
C GLY A 143 -11.61 7.99 -2.78
N ARG A 144 -12.17 6.78 -2.62
CA ARG A 144 -12.35 6.18 -1.30
C ARG A 144 -11.01 5.72 -0.71
N THR A 145 -10.09 5.20 -1.53
CA THR A 145 -8.76 4.77 -1.05
C THR A 145 -7.91 5.98 -0.65
N ALA A 146 -7.93 7.05 -1.44
CA ALA A 146 -7.28 8.32 -1.10
C ALA A 146 -7.84 8.90 0.21
N HIS A 147 -9.17 8.88 0.37
CA HIS A 147 -9.84 9.31 1.59
C HIS A 147 -9.46 8.47 2.81
N LEU A 148 -9.30 7.15 2.66
CA LEU A 148 -8.85 6.27 3.75
C LEU A 148 -7.39 6.53 4.11
N LEU A 149 -6.53 6.77 3.10
CA LEU A 149 -5.11 7.05 3.28
C LEU A 149 -4.81 8.49 3.75
N GLY A 150 -5.80 9.38 3.75
CA GLY A 150 -5.62 10.78 4.14
C GLY A 150 -4.85 11.63 3.12
N ILE A 151 -4.83 11.20 1.85
CA ILE A 151 -4.18 11.92 0.75
C ILE A 151 -5.20 12.38 -0.29
N ASN A 152 -4.79 13.26 -1.20
CA ASN A 152 -5.67 13.67 -2.27
C ASN A 152 -5.69 12.62 -3.40
N GLN A 153 -6.78 12.59 -4.17
CA GLN A 153 -6.96 11.61 -5.24
C GLN A 153 -5.89 11.71 -6.33
N TRP A 154 -5.40 12.93 -6.63
CA TRP A 154 -4.37 13.16 -7.64
C TRP A 154 -3.00 12.61 -7.23
N GLU A 155 -2.63 12.73 -5.95
CA GLU A 155 -1.43 12.12 -5.36
C GLU A 155 -1.48 10.60 -5.50
N LEU A 156 -2.61 10.00 -5.14
CA LEU A 156 -2.79 8.55 -5.31
C LEU A 156 -2.70 8.13 -6.78
N SER A 157 -3.33 8.88 -7.68
CA SER A 157 -3.23 8.65 -9.13
C SER A 157 -1.79 8.73 -9.64
N GLU A 158 -0.99 9.68 -9.15
CA GLU A 158 0.41 9.81 -9.51
C GLU A 158 1.22 8.58 -9.08
N TYR A 159 1.00 8.07 -7.86
CA TYR A 159 1.69 6.87 -7.37
C TYR A 159 1.30 5.62 -8.16
N ILE A 160 0.03 5.51 -8.52
CA ILE A 160 -0.46 4.35 -9.28
C ILE A 160 -0.04 4.45 -10.76
N GLY A 161 0.11 5.66 -11.31
CA GLY A 161 0.48 5.92 -12.70
C GLY A 161 1.99 5.88 -13.01
N LYS A 162 2.86 5.84 -11.98
CA LYS A 162 4.33 5.91 -12.13
C LYS A 162 5.00 4.70 -12.81
N THR A 163 4.26 3.73 -13.33
CA THR A 163 4.80 2.62 -14.14
C THR A 163 4.48 2.77 -15.63
N GLY A 164 5.38 3.44 -16.35
CA GLY A 164 5.93 2.93 -17.62
C GLY A 164 5.05 2.82 -18.87
N ILE A 165 3.87 3.43 -18.96
CA ILE A 165 3.11 3.51 -20.24
C ILE A 165 2.68 4.95 -20.59
N ALA A 166 3.30 5.96 -19.97
CA ALA A 166 3.28 7.32 -20.53
C ALA A 166 4.38 7.55 -21.59
N ASP A 167 5.37 6.65 -21.65
CA ASP A 167 6.50 6.69 -22.61
C ASP A 167 6.47 5.58 -23.68
N VAL A 168 5.40 4.79 -23.74
CA VAL A 168 5.03 4.24 -25.05
C VAL A 168 4.45 5.44 -25.78
N LYS A 169 5.20 5.99 -26.73
CA LYS A 169 4.67 6.97 -27.68
C LYS A 169 3.58 6.30 -28.52
N GLU A 170 2.41 6.07 -27.95
CA GLU A 170 1.16 5.85 -28.67
C GLU A 170 0.86 7.16 -29.39
N GLY A 171 1.34 7.25 -30.63
CA GLY A 171 1.31 8.49 -31.40
C GLY A 171 2.58 8.80 -32.20
N LEU A 172 3.64 7.97 -32.17
CA LEU A 172 4.60 8.03 -33.26
C LEU A 172 3.93 7.47 -34.52
N THR A 173 3.48 8.37 -35.40
CA THR A 173 3.31 8.03 -36.81
C THR A 173 4.68 7.59 -37.33
N LEU A 174 4.93 6.28 -37.31
CA LEU A 174 6.08 5.71 -38.00
C LEU A 174 6.00 6.18 -39.44
N LYS A 175 7.09 6.76 -39.96
CA LYS A 175 7.18 7.09 -41.39
C LYS A 175 6.94 5.80 -42.20
N GLU A 176 6.34 5.94 -43.37
CA GLU A 176 5.85 4.82 -44.18
C GLU A 176 6.92 3.74 -44.43
N ASP A 177 8.18 4.16 -44.57
CA ASP A 177 9.35 3.31 -44.73
C ASP A 177 9.64 2.43 -43.51
N GLN A 178 9.46 2.95 -42.29
CA GLN A 178 9.64 2.21 -41.04
C GLN A 178 8.48 1.22 -40.82
N ARG A 179 7.26 1.58 -41.20
CA ARG A 179 6.09 0.68 -41.16
C ARG A 179 6.27 -0.51 -42.09
N LEU A 180 6.73 -0.26 -43.32
CA LEU A 180 7.02 -1.31 -44.30
C LEU A 180 8.13 -2.26 -43.84
N LYS A 181 9.19 -1.76 -43.21
CA LYS A 181 10.28 -2.60 -42.66
C LYS A 181 9.84 -3.46 -41.49
N LEU A 182 8.91 -2.98 -40.67
CA LEU A 182 8.35 -3.76 -39.56
C LEU A 182 7.44 -4.87 -40.08
N ALA A 183 6.51 -4.54 -40.98
CA ALA A 183 5.62 -5.52 -41.61
C ALA A 183 6.42 -6.62 -42.32
N ARG A 184 7.44 -6.25 -43.11
CA ARG A 184 8.30 -7.22 -43.80
C ARG A 184 9.07 -8.16 -42.86
N ARG A 185 9.36 -7.75 -41.63
CA ARG A 185 10.01 -8.60 -40.62
C ARG A 185 9.05 -9.61 -40.01
N LEU A 186 7.79 -9.22 -39.81
CA LEU A 186 6.76 -10.09 -39.23
C LEU A 186 6.39 -11.25 -40.16
N PHE A 187 6.47 -11.04 -41.47
CA PHE A 187 6.19 -12.06 -42.48
C PHE A 187 7.44 -12.73 -43.06
N LYS A 188 8.60 -12.61 -42.39
CA LYS A 188 9.88 -13.22 -42.82
C LYS A 188 10.31 -14.42 -41.98
N ASN A 189 9.36 -15.12 -41.37
CA ASN A 189 9.57 -16.48 -40.93
C ASN A 189 8.88 -17.42 -41.91
N ASP A 190 9.61 -17.73 -42.99
CA ASP A 190 9.79 -19.06 -43.60
C ASP A 190 11.03 -18.98 -44.50
#